data_AF-A0A3D4XRK3-F1
#
_entry.id   AF-A0A3D4XRK3-F1
#
_cell.length_a   1.000
_cell.length_b   1.000
_cell.length_c   1.000
_cell.angle_alpha   90.00
_cell.angle_beta   90.00
_cell.angle_gamma   90.00
#
_symmetry.space_group_name_H-M   'P 1'
#
loop_
_entity.id
_entity.type
_entity.pdbx_description
1 polymer ?
#
loop_
_entity_poly.entity_id
_entity_poly.type
_entity_poly.pdbx_seq_one_letter_code
_entity_poly.pdbx_strand_id
1 'polypeptide(L)' 'NAGFAVLKSPDIPSILVETAFISNPSEELKLLSSGHQLKLATAILKGIHGYMKQPSSEQRIALL' A
#
# COMPACT_ATOMS: atom_id res chain seq x y z
N ASN A 1 -0.93 -1.44 -17.83
CA ASN A 1 -0.41 -0.30 -17.06
C ASN A 1 -1.58 0.64 -16.81
N ALA A 2 -2.01 0.83 -15.57
CA ALA A 2 -3.10 1.76 -15.25
C ALA A 2 -2.49 3.16 -15.10
N GLY A 3 -2.92 4.11 -15.95
CA GLY A 3 -2.29 5.43 -16.10
C GLY A 3 -2.54 6.42 -14.96
N PHE A 4 -2.46 5.98 -13.71
CA PHE A 4 -2.75 6.80 -12.54
C PHE A 4 -1.69 7.90 -12.36
N ALA A 5 -2.08 9.16 -12.57
CA ALA A 5 -1.19 10.31 -12.43
C ALA A 5 -0.57 10.45 -11.03
N VAL A 6 -1.29 10.02 -10.00
CA VAL A 6 -0.85 10.05 -8.60
C VAL A 6 0.37 9.16 -8.32
N LEU A 7 0.69 8.20 -9.19
CA LEU A 7 1.80 7.27 -9.00
C LEU A 7 3.06 7.65 -9.79
N LYS A 8 3.12 8.85 -10.40
CA LYS A 8 4.17 9.23 -11.35
C LYS A 8 5.38 9.95 -10.75
N SER A 9 5.61 9.88 -9.44
CA SER A 9 6.82 10.48 -8.85
C SER A 9 8.03 9.55 -9.09
N PRO A 10 9.08 9.99 -9.81
CA PRO A 10 10.26 9.17 -10.07
C PRO A 10 11.13 8.97 -8.82
N ASP A 11 11.08 9.92 -7.88
CA ASP A 11 11.98 9.97 -6.73
C ASP A 11 11.38 9.34 -5.45
N ILE A 12 10.06 9.09 -5.44
CA ILE A 12 9.33 8.56 -4.28
C ILE A 12 8.60 7.26 -4.67
N PRO A 13 8.94 6.11 -4.05
CA PRO A 13 8.21 4.87 -4.24
C PRO A 13 6.72 5.05 -3.92
N SER A 14 5.85 4.82 -4.90
CA SER A 14 4.43 5.11 -4.79
C SER A 14 3.60 3.89 -5.19
N ILE A 15 2.56 3.57 -4.42
CA ILE A 15 1.60 2.49 -4.72
C ILE A 15 0.16 2.97 -4.50
N LEU A 16 -0.77 2.37 -5.24
CA LEU A 16 -2.21 2.50 -5.00
C LEU A 16 -2.72 1.16 -4.49
N VAL A 17 -3.50 1.19 -3.40
CA VAL A 17 -4.12 0.00 -2.82
C VAL A 17 -5.63 0.13 -2.92
N GLU A 18 -6.25 -0.73 -3.74
CA GLU A 18 -7.70 -0.90 -3.76
C GLU A 18 -8.10 -1.81 -2.59
N THR A 19 -8.92 -1.31 -1.67
CA THR A 19 -9.21 -1.99 -0.40
C THR A 19 -10.54 -2.75 -0.40
N ALA A 20 -11.47 -2.37 -1.28
CA ALA A 20 -12.79 -2.99 -1.47
C ALA A 20 -13.50 -2.38 -2.69
N PHE A 21 -14.57 -3.01 -3.17
CA PHE A 21 -15.49 -2.43 -4.16
C PHE A 21 -16.73 -1.81 -3.51
N ILE A 22 -16.89 -0.49 -3.58
CA ILE A 22 -18.10 0.21 -3.10
C ILE A 22 -19.36 -0.26 -3.84
N SER A 23 -19.23 -0.65 -5.11
CA SER A 23 -20.35 -1.19 -5.90
C SER A 23 -20.88 -2.53 -5.41
N ASN A 24 -20.15 -3.22 -4.52
CA ASN A 24 -20.61 -4.44 -3.86
C ASN A 24 -21.10 -4.08 -2.45
N PRO A 25 -22.41 -4.17 -2.16
CA PRO A 25 -22.97 -3.78 -0.85
C PRO A 25 -22.32 -4.49 0.34
N SER A 26 -21.92 -5.76 0.17
CA SER A 26 -21.26 -6.51 1.24
C SER A 26 -19.85 -6.02 1.53
N GLU A 27 -19.18 -5.41 0.55
CA GLU A 27 -17.85 -4.84 0.73
C GLU A 27 -17.92 -3.38 1.21
N GLU A 28 -18.89 -2.61 0.73
CA GLU A 28 -19.19 -1.27 1.23
C GLU A 28 -19.43 -1.28 2.75
N LEU A 29 -20.23 -2.24 3.24
CA LEU A 29 -20.47 -2.40 4.69
C LEU A 29 -19.19 -2.68 5.48
N LYS A 30 -18.21 -3.38 4.89
CA LYS A 30 -16.90 -3.59 5.53
C LYS A 30 -16.12 -2.29 5.61
N LEU A 31 -16.19 -1.43 4.60
CA LEU A 31 -15.51 -0.12 4.63
C LEU A 31 -16.03 0.78 5.76
N LEU A 32 -17.28 0.61 6.19
CA LEU A 32 -17.87 1.34 7.33
C LEU A 32 -17.52 0.74 8.70
N SER A 33 -16.96 -0.48 8.74
CA SER A 33 -16.64 -1.17 9.99
C SER A 33 -15.27 -0.75 10.54
N SER A 34 -15.24 -0.21 11.77
CA SER A 34 -14.00 0.15 12.45
C SER A 34 -13.04 -1.05 12.62
N GLY A 35 -13.58 -2.26 12.83
CA GLY A 35 -12.76 -3.47 12.94
C GLY A 35 -12.08 -3.84 11.62
N HIS A 36 -12.78 -3.68 10.50
CA HIS A 36 -12.20 -3.91 9.18
C HIS A 36 -11.18 -2.83 8.81
N GLN A 37 -11.48 -1.56 9.10
CA GLN A 37 -10.55 -0.44 8.92
C GLN A 37 -9.26 -0.66 9.71
N LEU A 38 -9.35 -1.09 10.97
CA LEU A 38 -8.16 -1.41 11.78
C LEU A 38 -7.34 -2.56 11.18
N LYS A 39 -8.01 -3.58 10.64
CA LYS A 39 -7.34 -4.70 9.95
C LYS A 39 -6.58 -4.20 8.71
N LEU A 40 -7.19 -3.34 7.90
CA LEU A 40 -6.55 -2.73 6.73
C LEU A 40 -5.35 -1.86 7.14
N ALA A 41 -5.53 -0.97 8.10
CA ALA A 41 -4.46 -0.10 8.60
C ALA A 41 -3.26 -0.91 9.12
N THR A 42 -3.52 -1.98 9.88
CA THR A 42 -2.47 -2.87 10.40
C THR A 42 -1.72 -3.58 9.28
N ALA A 43 -2.44 -4.06 8.25
CA ALA A 43 -1.82 -4.72 7.10
C ALA A 43 -0.94 -3.74 6.28
N ILE A 44 -1.42 -2.53 6.05
CA ILE A 44 -0.67 -1.46 5.36
C ILE A 44 0.59 -1.10 6.15
N LEU A 45 0.48 -0.87 7.46
CA LEU A 45 1.62 -0.57 8.33
C LEU A 45 2.68 -1.69 8.28
N LYS A 46 2.23 -2.95 8.37
CA LYS A 46 3.13 -4.10 8.26
C LYS A 46 3.85 -4.15 6.91
N GLY A 47 3.15 -3.83 5.82
CA GLY A 47 3.72 -3.74 4.48
C GLY A 47 4.79 -2.65 4.38
N ILE A 48 4.50 -1.45 4.89
CA ILE A 48 5.46 -0.33 4.93
C ILE A 48 6.71 -0.70 5.73
N HIS A 49 6.54 -1.25 6.94
CA HIS A 49 7.68 -1.72 7.74
C HIS A 49 8.48 -2.83 7.04
N GLY A 50 7.81 -3.72 6.31
CA GLY A 50 8.47 -4.75 5.51
C GLY A 50 9.33 -4.16 4.39
N TYR A 51 8.80 -3.16 3.68
CA TYR A 51 9.51 -2.46 2.60
C TYR A 51 10.72 -1.67 3.15
N MET A 52 10.54 -0.94 4.25
CA MET A 52 11.61 -0.14 4.89
C MET A 52 12.77 -1.00 5.43
N LYS A 53 12.54 -2.27 5.75
CA LYS A 53 13.58 -3.20 6.20
C LYS A 53 14.45 -3.75 5.06
N GLN A 54 14.04 -3.55 3.81
CA GLN A 54 14.86 -3.95 2.67
C GLN A 54 15.96 -2.91 2.49
N PRO A 55 17.24 -3.31 2.39
CA PRO A 55 18.30 -2.36 2.07
C PRO A 55 17.99 -1.71 0.74
N SER A 56 18.16 -0.37 0.68
CA SER A 56 17.95 0.38 -0.55
C SER A 56 18.81 -0.20 -1.67
N SER A 57 18.38 -0.05 -2.92
CA SER A 57 19.14 -0.53 -4.07
C SER A 57 20.58 0.00 -4.06
N GLU A 58 20.77 1.25 -3.61
CA GLU A 58 22.09 1.86 -3.40
C GLU A 58 22.89 1.20 -2.27
N GLN A 59 22.25 0.87 -1.14
CA GLN A 59 22.88 0.13 -0.04
C GLN A 59 23.24 -1.32 -0.44
N ARG A 60 22.46 -1.96 -1.32
CA ARG A 60 22.77 -3.30 -1.83
C ARG A 60 23.98 -3.31 -2.75
N ILE A 61 24.14 -2.28 -3.59
CA ILE A 61 25.34 -2.14 -4.43
C ILE A 61 26.57 -1.81 -3.58
N ALA A 62 26.42 -1.04 -2.51
CA ALA A 62 27.51 -0.75 -1.56
C ALA A 62 27.97 -1.96 -0.72
N LEU A 63 27.23 -3.08 -0.73
CA LEU A 63 27.57 -4.32 -0.02
C LEU A 63 28.15 -5.42 -0.93
N LEU A 64 28.35 -5.13 -2.22
CA LEU A 64 29.03 -5.98 -3.20
C LEU A 64 30.43 -5.41 -3.51
#